data_AF-A0A351UIE6-F1
#
_entry.id   AF-A0A351UIE6-F1
#
_cell.length_a   1.000
_cell.length_b   1.000
_cell.length_c   1.000
_cell.angle_alpha   90.00
_cell.angle_beta   90.00
_cell.angle_gamma   90.00
#
_symmetry.space_group_name_H-M   'P 1'
#
loop_
_entity.id
_entity.type
_entity.pdbx_description
1 polymer ?
#
loop_
_entity_poly.entity_id
_entity_poly.type
_entity_poly.pdbx_seq_one_letter_code
_entity_poly.pdbx_strand_id
1 'polypeptide(L)'
;MNGIKKDAPRILVIRMSSLGDIILAAPVFRNLKARWPAATVDLLVKPQFLGAASKNSFIDNAVVFTGFFAAVRAVNAGGYDAIIDLHATLRSRLICLFARAPLKVRYRKASLARKLFVDFRIPSPALEKHTLDRYLETLAQLGVPVVHAGPELGDWSRGARQAELSPGPLKICLLQTAFLGDCVLTLPLLKRLREILPGARVSVVTRPETA
;
A
#
# COMPACT_ATOMS: atom_id res chain seq x y z
N MET A 1 -25.28 -8.49 8.58
CA MET A 1 -23.85 -8.38 8.21
C MET A 1 -23.69 -8.79 6.76
N ASN A 2 -23.32 -7.87 5.87
CA ASN A 2 -23.13 -8.13 4.43
C ASN A 2 -21.70 -8.65 4.20
N GLY A 3 -21.45 -9.90 4.56
CA GLY A 3 -20.15 -10.56 4.38
C GLY A 3 -20.06 -11.31 3.06
N ILE A 4 -18.85 -11.38 2.50
CA ILE A 4 -18.54 -12.27 1.38
C ILE A 4 -18.66 -13.72 1.87
N LYS A 5 -19.54 -14.52 1.24
CA LYS A 5 -19.80 -15.92 1.62
C LYS A 5 -18.88 -16.94 0.92
N LYS A 6 -18.13 -16.51 -0.09
CA LYS A 6 -17.24 -17.38 -0.86
C LYS A 6 -15.94 -17.65 -0.10
N ASP A 7 -15.42 -18.87 -0.21
CA ASP A 7 -14.12 -19.24 0.36
C ASP A 7 -12.94 -18.73 -0.47
N ALA A 8 -13.13 -18.57 -1.78
CA ALA A 8 -12.15 -18.04 -2.73
C ALA A 8 -12.70 -16.81 -3.49
N PRO A 9 -12.91 -15.67 -2.82
CA PRO A 9 -13.47 -14.49 -3.46
C PRO A 9 -12.45 -13.76 -4.35
N ARG A 10 -12.94 -13.07 -5.38
CA ARG A 10 -12.14 -12.14 -6.18
C ARG A 10 -12.34 -10.72 -5.66
N ILE A 11 -11.27 -10.09 -5.17
CA ILE A 11 -11.30 -8.79 -4.52
C ILE A 11 -10.38 -7.83 -5.29
N LEU A 12 -10.94 -6.69 -5.70
CA LEU A 12 -10.15 -5.61 -6.29
C LEU A 12 -9.89 -4.54 -5.25
N VAL A 13 -8.63 -4.17 -5.08
CA VAL A 13 -8.23 -2.97 -4.35
C VAL A 13 -7.90 -1.86 -5.35
N ILE A 14 -8.42 -0.66 -5.11
CA ILE A 14 -8.10 0.51 -5.93
C ILE A 14 -7.17 1.43 -5.13
N ARG A 15 -5.89 1.46 -5.51
CA ARG A 15 -4.89 2.42 -5.02
C ARG A 15 -3.92 2.78 -6.15
N MET A 16 -4.31 3.76 -6.96
CA MET A 16 -3.60 4.07 -8.21
C MET A 16 -2.24 4.77 -8.04
N SER A 17 -2.03 5.48 -6.93
CA SER A 17 -0.85 6.30 -6.61
C SER A 17 -0.92 6.78 -5.17
N SER A 18 0.11 7.38 -4.56
CA SER A 18 1.53 7.35 -4.92
C SER A 18 2.16 6.03 -4.43
N LEU A 19 3.47 5.84 -4.66
CA LEU A 19 4.19 4.64 -4.21
C LEU A 19 4.07 4.44 -2.69
N GLY A 20 4.28 5.49 -1.89
CA GLY A 20 4.20 5.39 -0.43
C GLY A 20 2.83 4.88 0.05
N ASP A 21 1.74 5.34 -0.57
CA ASP A 21 0.41 4.85 -0.24
C ASP A 21 0.13 3.41 -0.71
N ILE A 22 0.79 2.95 -1.78
CA ILE A 22 0.74 1.55 -2.21
C ILE A 22 1.46 0.67 -1.18
N ILE A 23 2.61 1.12 -0.66
CA ILE A 23 3.31 0.44 0.44
C ILE A 23 2.45 0.40 1.70
N LEU A 24 1.84 1.53 2.09
CA LEU A 24 0.95 1.59 3.26
C LEU A 24 -0.32 0.73 3.13
N ALA A 25 -0.70 0.34 1.92
CA ALA A 25 -1.83 -0.56 1.68
C ALA A 25 -1.46 -2.05 1.86
N ALA A 26 -0.18 -2.39 2.03
CA ALA A 26 0.27 -3.78 2.19
C ALA A 26 -0.50 -4.63 3.21
N PRO A 27 -0.75 -4.15 4.45
CA PRO A 27 -1.49 -4.95 5.41
C PRO A 27 -2.93 -5.25 4.97
N VAL A 28 -3.52 -4.45 4.07
CA VAL A 28 -4.85 -4.77 3.51
C VAL A 28 -4.78 -6.06 2.71
N PHE A 29 -3.86 -6.18 1.75
CA PHE A 29 -3.71 -7.40 0.94
C PHE A 29 -3.42 -8.62 1.81
N ARG A 30 -2.56 -8.43 2.81
CA ARG A 30 -2.18 -9.52 3.70
C ARG A 30 -3.32 -10.02 4.58
N ASN A 31 -4.08 -9.12 5.20
CA ASN A 31 -5.25 -9.53 5.99
C ASN A 31 -6.33 -10.19 5.12
N LEU A 32 -6.50 -9.77 3.86
CA LEU A 32 -7.40 -10.46 2.93
C LEU A 32 -6.95 -11.90 2.68
N LYS A 33 -5.66 -12.12 2.42
CA LYS A 33 -5.08 -13.47 2.25
C LYS A 33 -5.09 -14.28 3.55
N ALA A 34 -4.93 -13.65 4.71
CA ALA A 34 -5.03 -14.32 6.01
C ALA A 34 -6.46 -14.80 6.28
N ARG A 35 -7.48 -14.00 5.92
CA ARG A 35 -8.89 -14.38 6.09
C ARG A 35 -9.38 -15.38 5.04
N TRP A 36 -8.91 -15.24 3.81
CA TRP A 36 -9.25 -16.08 2.66
C TRP A 36 -7.97 -16.45 1.91
N PRO A 37 -7.29 -17.55 2.28
CA PRO A 37 -6.03 -17.96 1.66
C PRO A 37 -6.14 -18.18 0.14
N ALA A 38 -7.30 -18.63 -0.35
CA ALA A 38 -7.58 -18.87 -1.76
C ALA A 38 -8.17 -17.64 -2.50
N ALA A 39 -8.34 -16.50 -1.85
CA ALA A 39 -8.85 -15.30 -2.51
C ALA A 39 -7.91 -14.83 -3.63
N THR A 40 -8.48 -14.30 -4.71
CA THR A 40 -7.72 -13.52 -5.70
C THR A 40 -7.78 -12.05 -5.29
N VAL A 41 -6.62 -11.44 -5.05
CA VAL A 41 -6.48 -10.04 -4.64
C VAL A 41 -5.75 -9.29 -5.74
N ASP A 42 -6.50 -8.45 -6.45
CA ASP A 42 -5.95 -7.63 -7.54
C ASP A 42 -5.82 -6.17 -7.12
N LEU A 43 -4.85 -5.46 -7.68
CA LEU A 43 -4.59 -4.05 -7.40
C LEU A 43 -4.66 -3.20 -8.69
N LEU A 44 -5.55 -2.20 -8.72
CA LEU A 44 -5.58 -1.20 -9.80
C LEU A 44 -4.55 -0.09 -9.55
N VAL A 45 -3.54 -0.01 -10.42
CA VAL A 45 -2.39 0.91 -10.32
C VAL A 45 -2.11 1.67 -11.62
N LYS A 46 -1.50 2.87 -11.53
CA LYS A 46 -0.92 3.53 -12.71
C LYS A 46 0.28 2.74 -13.24
N PRO A 47 0.60 2.84 -14.55
CA PRO A 47 1.71 2.09 -15.18
C PRO A 47 3.04 2.20 -14.44
N GLN A 48 3.40 3.40 -13.98
CA GLN A 48 4.64 3.68 -13.25
C GLN A 48 4.78 2.92 -11.91
N PHE A 49 3.70 2.38 -11.35
CA PHE A 49 3.74 1.59 -10.10
C PHE A 49 3.55 0.09 -10.33
N LEU A 50 3.48 -0.35 -11.59
CA LEU A 50 3.30 -1.77 -11.94
C LEU A 50 4.41 -2.64 -11.34
N GLY A 51 5.67 -2.19 -11.42
CA GLY A 51 6.81 -2.94 -10.86
C GLY A 51 6.79 -3.06 -9.34
N ALA A 52 6.18 -2.11 -8.63
CA ALA A 52 5.96 -2.24 -7.19
C ALA A 52 4.81 -3.22 -6.92
N ALA A 53 3.68 -3.09 -7.62
CA ALA A 53 2.53 -3.97 -7.42
C ALA A 53 2.85 -5.44 -7.71
N SER A 54 3.57 -5.74 -8.79
CA SER A 54 3.86 -7.12 -9.21
C SER A 54 4.82 -7.88 -8.28
N LYS A 55 5.64 -7.16 -7.52
CA LYS A 55 6.60 -7.72 -6.55
C LYS A 55 5.99 -7.97 -5.17
N ASN A 56 4.74 -7.54 -4.94
CA ASN A 56 4.09 -7.80 -3.67
C ASN A 56 3.67 -9.28 -3.57
N SER A 57 3.95 -9.92 -2.44
CA SER A 57 3.68 -11.34 -2.21
C SER A 57 2.18 -11.67 -2.18
N PHE A 58 1.34 -10.72 -1.79
CA PHE A 58 -0.09 -10.92 -1.53
C PHE A 58 -1.03 -10.34 -2.61
N ILE A 59 -0.48 -9.71 -3.65
CA ILE A 59 -1.23 -9.23 -4.83
C ILE A 59 -1.11 -10.26 -5.93
N ASP A 60 -2.21 -10.84 -6.40
CA ASP A 60 -2.18 -11.83 -7.49
C ASP A 60 -1.95 -11.14 -8.83
N ASN A 61 -2.73 -10.10 -9.14
CA ASN A 61 -2.59 -9.35 -10.39
C ASN A 61 -2.57 -7.83 -10.19
N ALA A 62 -1.76 -7.14 -10.99
CA ALA A 62 -1.77 -5.70 -11.10
C ALA A 62 -2.57 -5.27 -12.33
N VAL A 63 -3.75 -4.67 -12.10
CA VAL A 63 -4.57 -4.10 -13.17
C VAL A 63 -4.02 -2.72 -13.51
N VAL A 64 -3.62 -2.51 -14.76
CA VAL A 64 -3.00 -1.26 -15.18
C VAL A 64 -4.08 -0.24 -15.57
N PHE A 65 -4.04 0.93 -14.94
CA PHE A 65 -4.90 2.06 -15.27
C PHE A 65 -4.37 2.77 -16.53
N THR A 66 -4.98 2.50 -17.68
CA THR A 66 -4.67 3.15 -18.97
C THR A 66 -5.68 4.21 -19.39
N GLY A 67 -6.76 4.38 -18.62
CA GLY A 67 -7.83 5.32 -18.91
C GLY A 67 -9.11 4.93 -18.19
N PHE A 68 -10.06 5.85 -18.09
CA PHE A 68 -11.29 5.63 -17.33
C PHE A 68 -12.14 4.48 -17.89
N PHE A 69 -12.48 4.53 -19.18
CA PHE A 69 -13.32 3.51 -19.82
C PHE A 69 -12.63 2.14 -19.87
N ALA A 70 -11.33 2.12 -20.16
CA ALA A 70 -10.52 0.90 -20.13
C ALA A 70 -10.50 0.29 -18.73
N ALA A 71 -10.35 1.11 -17.67
CA ALA A 71 -10.41 0.64 -16.30
C ALA A 71 -11.79 0.06 -15.95
N VAL A 72 -12.89 0.74 -16.28
CA VAL A 72 -14.24 0.21 -16.03
C VAL A 72 -14.46 -1.13 -16.75
N ARG A 73 -14.02 -1.24 -18.01
CA ARG A 73 -14.11 -2.49 -18.78
C ARG A 73 -13.28 -3.59 -18.12
N ALA A 74 -12.04 -3.32 -17.74
CA ALA A 74 -11.15 -4.28 -17.08
C ALA A 74 -11.71 -4.73 -15.73
N VAL A 75 -12.21 -3.79 -14.91
CA VAL A 75 -12.82 -4.09 -13.61
C VAL A 75 -14.06 -4.97 -13.76
N ASN A 76 -14.90 -4.69 -14.76
CA ASN A 76 -16.09 -5.50 -15.02
C ASN A 76 -15.76 -6.89 -15.59
N ALA A 77 -14.73 -6.99 -16.44
CA ALA A 77 -14.24 -8.26 -16.95
C ALA A 77 -13.59 -9.14 -15.87
N GLY A 78 -13.00 -8.53 -14.83
CA GLY A 78 -12.36 -9.24 -13.72
C GLY A 78 -13.31 -10.00 -12.79
N GLY A 79 -14.63 -9.75 -12.88
CA GLY A 79 -15.65 -10.51 -12.15
C GLY A 79 -15.51 -10.42 -10.61
N TYR A 80 -15.17 -9.25 -10.07
CA TYR A 80 -14.91 -9.07 -8.65
C TYR A 80 -16.18 -9.19 -7.78
N ASP A 81 -16.05 -9.92 -6.67
CA ASP A 81 -17.06 -10.04 -5.62
C ASP A 81 -17.07 -8.79 -4.71
N ALA A 82 -15.92 -8.18 -4.53
CA ALA A 82 -15.77 -6.97 -3.74
C ALA A 82 -14.76 -5.98 -4.32
N ILE A 83 -15.01 -4.69 -4.11
CA ILE A 83 -14.07 -3.61 -4.40
C ILE A 83 -13.76 -2.85 -3.11
N ILE A 84 -12.47 -2.63 -2.85
CA ILE A 84 -11.96 -1.78 -1.77
C ILE A 84 -11.34 -0.54 -2.40
N ASP A 85 -12.03 0.59 -2.34
CA ASP A 85 -11.50 1.88 -2.81
C ASP A 85 -10.67 2.56 -1.72
N LEU A 86 -9.34 2.37 -1.77
CA LEU A 86 -8.34 3.03 -0.93
C LEU A 86 -7.82 4.34 -1.52
N HIS A 87 -8.32 4.75 -2.69
CA HIS A 87 -7.89 5.96 -3.37
C HIS A 87 -8.85 7.13 -3.10
N ALA A 88 -10.16 6.84 -3.06
CA ALA A 88 -11.26 7.74 -2.71
C ALA A 88 -11.25 9.10 -3.44
N THR A 89 -10.87 9.11 -4.71
CA THR A 89 -10.97 10.28 -5.60
C THR A 89 -12.22 10.22 -6.46
N LEU A 90 -12.64 11.33 -7.08
CA LEU A 90 -13.78 11.33 -8.00
C LEU A 90 -13.65 10.23 -9.06
N ARG A 91 -12.44 10.06 -9.62
CA ARG A 91 -12.13 9.03 -10.60
C ARG A 91 -12.35 7.61 -10.07
N SER A 92 -11.83 7.26 -8.90
CA SER A 92 -12.04 5.91 -8.33
C SER A 92 -13.51 5.67 -7.96
N ARG A 93 -14.21 6.71 -7.50
CA ARG A 93 -15.64 6.65 -7.20
C ARG A 93 -16.48 6.37 -8.43
N LEU A 94 -16.18 7.04 -9.55
CA LEU A 94 -16.86 6.78 -10.82
C LEU A 94 -16.57 5.36 -11.32
N ILE A 95 -15.33 4.87 -11.21
CA ILE A 95 -15.02 3.48 -11.54
C ILE A 95 -15.86 2.52 -10.70
N CYS A 96 -15.96 2.75 -9.39
CA CYS A 96 -16.79 1.94 -8.50
C CYS A 96 -18.28 2.03 -8.85
N LEU A 97 -18.77 3.20 -9.25
CA LEU A 97 -20.17 3.40 -9.65
C LEU A 97 -20.53 2.51 -10.85
N PHE A 98 -19.68 2.49 -11.88
CA PHE A 98 -19.90 1.68 -13.09
C PHE A 98 -19.41 0.22 -12.98
N ALA A 99 -18.78 -0.16 -11.88
CA ALA A 99 -18.36 -1.52 -11.62
C ALA A 99 -19.57 -2.40 -11.22
N ARG A 100 -19.59 -3.65 -11.70
CA ARG A 100 -20.65 -4.64 -11.44
C ARG A 100 -20.48 -5.41 -10.12
N ALA A 101 -19.39 -5.18 -9.39
CA ALA A 101 -19.14 -5.88 -8.13
C ALA A 101 -20.26 -5.61 -7.11
N PRO A 102 -20.80 -6.63 -6.42
CA PRO A 102 -21.93 -6.46 -5.53
C PRO A 102 -21.55 -5.71 -4.24
N LEU A 103 -20.31 -5.87 -3.76
CA LEU A 103 -19.83 -5.24 -2.54
C LEU A 103 -18.77 -4.18 -2.86
N LYS A 104 -18.96 -2.96 -2.37
CA LYS A 104 -18.04 -1.83 -2.59
C LYS A 104 -17.83 -1.12 -1.27
N VAL A 105 -16.63 -1.20 -0.73
CA VAL A 105 -16.22 -0.49 0.49
C VAL A 105 -15.19 0.57 0.13
N ARG A 106 -15.17 1.66 0.89
CA ARG A 106 -14.27 2.79 0.65
C ARG A 106 -13.81 3.35 1.99
N TYR A 107 -12.53 3.71 2.08
CA TYR A 107 -12.05 4.40 3.28
C TYR A 107 -12.65 5.81 3.37
N ARG A 108 -12.95 6.25 4.59
CA ARG A 108 -13.47 7.62 4.81
C ARG A 108 -12.31 8.62 4.79
N LYS A 109 -12.10 9.23 3.63
CA LYS A 109 -11.12 10.31 3.45
C LYS A 109 -11.57 11.54 4.24
N ALA A 110 -10.84 11.94 5.28
CA ALA A 110 -11.07 13.20 5.98
C ALA A 110 -10.52 14.41 5.20
N SER A 111 -10.82 14.50 3.90
CA SER A 111 -10.39 15.61 3.04
C SER A 111 -11.06 16.93 3.44
N LEU A 112 -12.34 16.88 3.85
CA LEU A 112 -13.06 18.06 4.30
C LEU A 112 -12.51 18.55 5.65
N ALA A 113 -12.28 17.66 6.60
CA ALA A 113 -11.66 18.02 7.88
C ALA A 113 -10.24 18.58 7.70
N ARG A 114 -9.45 18.03 6.76
CA ARG A 114 -8.14 18.60 6.40
C ARG A 114 -8.28 20.01 5.83
N LYS A 115 -9.21 20.20 4.89
CA LYS A 115 -9.47 21.51 4.31
C LYS A 115 -9.94 22.51 5.36
N LEU A 116 -10.85 22.12 6.25
CA LEU A 116 -11.33 22.95 7.35
C LEU A 116 -10.24 23.27 8.37
N PHE A 117 -9.32 22.36 8.63
CA PHE A 117 -8.16 22.62 9.48
C PHE A 117 -7.15 23.57 8.82
N VAL A 118 -6.86 23.39 7.53
CA VAL A 118 -5.93 24.26 6.81
C VAL A 118 -6.52 25.67 6.64
N ASP A 119 -7.78 25.76 6.20
CA ASP A 119 -8.43 27.03 5.87
C ASP A 119 -8.94 27.75 7.14
N PHE A 120 -9.37 27.01 8.18
CA PHE A 120 -10.07 27.58 9.34
C PHE A 120 -9.55 27.10 10.71
N ARG A 121 -8.45 26.30 10.76
CA ARG A 121 -7.86 25.73 11.99
C ARG A 121 -8.83 24.96 12.90
N ILE A 122 -9.92 24.45 12.34
CA ILE A 122 -10.89 23.64 13.10
C ILE A 122 -10.30 22.24 13.30
N PRO A 123 -9.94 21.83 14.54
CA PRO A 123 -9.40 20.50 14.80
C PRO A 123 -10.51 19.46 14.59
N SER A 124 -10.13 18.26 14.16
CA SER A 124 -11.06 17.15 14.00
C SER A 124 -10.39 15.87 14.45
N PRO A 125 -11.05 15.02 15.28
CA PRO A 125 -10.57 13.68 15.61
C PRO A 125 -10.30 12.82 14.36
N ALA A 126 -10.97 13.17 13.25
CA ALA A 126 -10.73 12.56 11.96
C ALA A 126 -9.39 12.95 11.32
N LEU A 127 -8.57 13.79 11.92
CA LEU A 127 -7.19 14.12 11.51
C LEU A 127 -6.14 13.33 12.29
N GLU A 128 -6.47 12.91 13.52
CA GLU A 128 -5.59 12.13 14.39
C GLU A 128 -5.39 10.70 13.86
N LYS A 129 -6.40 10.13 13.18
CA LYS A 129 -6.27 8.79 12.58
C LYS A 129 -5.24 8.76 11.45
N HIS A 130 -4.25 7.88 11.58
CA HIS A 130 -3.25 7.68 10.55
C HIS A 130 -3.89 7.12 9.28
N THR A 131 -3.32 7.44 8.11
CA THR A 131 -3.82 6.96 6.81
C THR A 131 -3.97 5.43 6.80
N LEU A 132 -3.02 4.74 7.42
CA LEU A 132 -3.00 3.30 7.56
C LEU A 132 -4.22 2.77 8.35
N ASP A 133 -4.56 3.38 9.48
CA ASP A 133 -5.73 2.96 10.28
C ASP A 133 -7.00 3.01 9.44
N ARG A 134 -7.15 4.04 8.60
CA ARG A 134 -8.31 4.18 7.72
C ARG A 134 -8.36 3.13 6.61
N TYR A 135 -7.20 2.69 6.12
CA TYR A 135 -7.16 1.57 5.17
C TYR A 135 -7.64 0.29 5.87
N LEU A 136 -7.20 0.04 7.09
CA LEU A 136 -7.61 -1.12 7.88
C LEU A 136 -9.09 -1.09 8.27
N GLU A 137 -9.68 0.09 8.51
CA GLU A 137 -11.13 0.23 8.75
C GLU A 137 -12.01 -0.29 7.60
N THR A 138 -11.48 -0.39 6.37
CA THR A 138 -12.21 -0.98 5.25
C THR A 138 -12.37 -2.49 5.38
N LEU A 139 -11.44 -3.17 6.08
CA LEU A 139 -11.49 -4.61 6.35
C LEU A 139 -12.63 -4.96 7.30
N ALA A 140 -12.85 -4.14 8.32
CA ALA A 140 -13.96 -4.32 9.27
C ALA A 140 -15.33 -4.32 8.57
N GLN A 141 -15.50 -3.46 7.55
CA GLN A 141 -16.74 -3.41 6.74
C GLN A 141 -16.97 -4.69 5.92
N LEU A 142 -15.92 -5.45 5.63
CA LEU A 142 -15.98 -6.74 4.95
C LEU A 142 -16.05 -7.93 5.92
N GLY A 143 -16.04 -7.70 7.24
CA GLY A 143 -15.95 -8.75 8.24
C GLY A 143 -14.58 -9.44 8.29
N VAL A 144 -13.52 -8.73 7.87
CA VAL A 144 -12.14 -9.24 7.89
C VAL A 144 -11.45 -8.73 9.16
N PRO A 145 -10.95 -9.62 10.04
CA PRO A 145 -10.21 -9.23 11.22
C PRO A 145 -8.84 -8.65 10.83
N VAL A 146 -8.38 -7.66 11.59
CA VAL A 146 -7.06 -7.05 11.41
C VAL A 146 -6.06 -7.79 12.28
N VAL A 147 -5.24 -8.64 11.64
CA VAL A 147 -4.12 -9.36 12.26
C VAL A 147 -2.80 -8.62 11.98
N HIS A 148 -2.66 -8.03 10.79
CA HIS A 148 -1.50 -7.25 10.39
C HIS A 148 -1.83 -5.76 10.36
N ALA A 149 -1.10 -4.96 11.14
CA ALA A 149 -1.35 -3.53 11.28
C ALA A 149 -0.36 -2.64 10.52
N GLY A 150 0.65 -3.20 9.85
CA GLY A 150 1.71 -2.43 9.20
C GLY A 150 2.28 -3.13 7.96
N PRO A 151 2.97 -2.39 7.08
CA PRO A 151 3.85 -3.01 6.09
C PRO A 151 4.98 -3.76 6.79
N GLU A 152 5.38 -4.92 6.26
CA GLU A 152 6.52 -5.68 6.77
C GLU A 152 7.48 -6.02 5.62
N LEU A 153 8.73 -6.35 5.96
CA LEU A 153 9.80 -6.59 4.97
C LEU A 153 9.47 -7.72 3.97
N GLY A 154 8.67 -8.71 4.39
CA GLY A 154 8.24 -9.82 3.53
C GLY A 154 7.15 -9.48 2.51
N ASP A 155 6.55 -8.28 2.56
CA ASP A 155 5.47 -7.93 1.65
C ASP A 155 5.94 -7.81 0.19
N TRP A 156 7.20 -7.45 -0.05
CA TRP A 156 7.79 -7.26 -1.38
C TRP A 156 8.87 -8.30 -1.72
N SER A 157 8.68 -9.54 -1.27
CA SER A 157 9.66 -10.62 -1.48
C SER A 157 9.31 -11.55 -2.66
N ARG A 158 8.26 -11.29 -3.43
CA ARG A 158 7.89 -12.18 -4.56
C ARG A 158 9.03 -12.21 -5.58
N GLY A 159 9.58 -13.40 -5.80
CA GLY A 159 10.70 -13.62 -6.71
C GLY A 159 12.03 -13.03 -6.21
N ALA A 160 12.10 -12.57 -4.96
CA ALA A 160 13.36 -12.15 -4.36
C ALA A 160 14.19 -13.39 -4.02
N ARG A 161 15.41 -13.45 -4.54
CA ARG A 161 16.41 -14.43 -4.10
C ARG A 161 17.05 -13.88 -2.82
N GLN A 162 17.09 -14.67 -1.75
CA GLN A 162 17.94 -14.33 -0.61
C GLN A 162 19.39 -14.28 -1.13
N ALA A 163 20.02 -13.12 -0.99
CA ALA A 163 21.43 -12.99 -1.28
C ALA A 163 22.21 -13.64 -0.13
N GLU A 164 23.03 -14.64 -0.45
CA GLU A 164 24.03 -15.13 0.48
C GLU A 164 25.12 -14.07 0.61
N LEU A 165 25.31 -13.55 1.82
CA LEU A 165 26.36 -12.58 2.10
C LEU A 165 27.68 -13.33 2.28
N SER A 166 28.73 -12.86 1.60
CA SER A 166 30.08 -13.40 1.82
C SER A 166 30.49 -13.24 3.29
N PRO A 167 31.19 -14.23 3.86
CA PRO A 167 31.74 -14.12 5.21
C PRO A 167 32.75 -12.97 5.30
N GLY A 168 32.79 -12.30 6.45
CA GLY A 168 33.68 -11.17 6.72
C GLY A 168 32.95 -9.89 7.13
N PRO A 169 33.68 -8.78 7.35
CA PRO A 169 33.08 -7.51 7.75
C PRO A 169 32.19 -6.97 6.63
N LEU A 170 30.90 -6.87 6.91
CA LEU A 170 29.90 -6.41 5.94
C LEU A 170 30.16 -4.97 5.53
N LYS A 171 30.09 -4.71 4.22
CA LYS A 171 30.10 -3.36 3.65
C LYS A 171 28.67 -3.05 3.22
N ILE A 172 28.00 -2.15 3.94
CA ILE A 172 26.60 -1.81 3.75
C ILE A 172 26.52 -0.42 3.13
N CYS A 173 25.92 -0.31 1.95
CA CYS A 173 25.67 0.97 1.29
C CYS A 173 24.17 1.29 1.32
N LEU A 174 23.81 2.41 1.93
CA LEU A 174 22.46 2.94 1.94
C LEU A 174 22.33 3.97 0.83
N LEU A 175 21.56 3.63 -0.20
CA LEU A 175 21.25 4.56 -1.29
C LEU A 175 20.01 5.38 -0.90
N GLN A 176 20.21 6.65 -0.59
CA GLN A 176 19.14 7.62 -0.38
C GLN A 176 19.26 8.70 -1.45
N THR A 177 18.53 8.57 -2.54
CA THR A 177 18.60 9.52 -3.67
C THR A 177 17.88 10.84 -3.40
N ALA A 178 17.48 11.07 -2.15
CA ALA A 178 16.91 12.31 -1.64
C ALA A 178 18.02 13.24 -1.11
N PHE A 179 17.64 14.39 -0.55
CA PHE A 179 18.61 15.38 -0.09
C PHE A 179 19.25 14.97 1.23
N LEU A 180 20.36 15.61 1.61
CA LEU A 180 21.03 15.32 2.89
C LEU A 180 20.08 15.48 4.08
N GLY A 181 19.15 16.45 4.04
CA GLY A 181 18.12 16.62 5.06
C GLY A 181 17.21 15.40 5.22
N ASP A 182 16.87 14.71 4.12
CA ASP A 182 16.06 13.48 4.15
C ASP A 182 16.83 12.29 4.73
N CYS A 183 18.17 12.36 4.78
CA CYS A 183 19.00 11.35 5.41
C CYS A 183 18.91 11.39 6.94
N VAL A 184 18.46 12.51 7.51
CA VAL A 184 18.11 12.57 8.95
C VAL A 184 17.00 11.56 9.26
N LEU A 185 16.06 11.36 8.34
CA LEU A 185 14.97 10.39 8.49
C LEU A 185 15.45 8.94 8.46
N THR A 186 16.67 8.68 7.98
CA THR A 186 17.28 7.34 7.98
C THR A 186 18.21 7.10 9.17
N LEU A 187 18.40 8.07 10.07
CA LEU A 187 19.21 7.91 11.28
C LEU A 187 18.77 6.75 12.18
N PRO A 188 17.46 6.51 12.42
CA PRO A 188 17.05 5.36 13.24
C PRO A 188 17.52 4.02 12.63
N LEU A 189 17.48 3.91 11.30
CA LEU A 189 17.99 2.74 10.59
C LEU A 189 19.51 2.61 10.74
N LEU A 190 20.24 3.71 10.53
CA LEU A 190 21.70 3.74 10.70
C LEU A 190 22.13 3.33 12.11
N LYS A 191 21.44 3.86 13.13
CA LYS A 191 21.67 3.50 14.53
C LYS A 191 21.43 2.00 14.76
N ARG A 192 20.30 1.46 14.29
CA ARG A 192 20.01 0.02 14.41
C ARG A 192 21.02 -0.85 13.66
N LEU A 193 21.49 -0.44 12.49
CA LEU A 193 22.53 -1.18 11.76
C LEU A 193 23.84 -1.23 12.53
N ARG A 194 24.25 -0.13 13.17
CA ARG A 194 25.45 -0.10 14.01
C ARG A 194 25.32 -0.95 15.27
N GLU A 195 24.13 -0.99 15.88
CA GLU A 195 23.85 -1.82 17.05
C GLU A 195 23.87 -3.32 16.72
N ILE A 196 23.25 -3.71 15.61
CA ILE A 196 23.13 -5.13 15.22
C ILE A 196 24.41 -5.62 14.54
N LEU A 197 25.12 -4.75 13.81
CA LEU A 197 26.30 -5.08 13.01
C LEU A 197 27.47 -4.13 13.32
N PRO A 198 28.06 -4.18 14.53
CA PRO A 198 29.07 -3.22 14.97
C PRO A 198 30.35 -3.24 14.11
N GLY A 199 30.71 -4.40 13.53
CA GLY A 199 31.85 -4.56 12.63
C GLY A 199 31.61 -4.15 11.18
N ALA A 200 30.39 -3.75 10.82
CA ALA A 200 30.06 -3.36 9.44
C ALA A 200 30.55 -1.94 9.12
N ARG A 201 31.09 -1.77 7.91
CA ARG A 201 31.31 -0.44 7.33
C ARG A 201 30.02 0.02 6.66
N VAL A 202 29.45 1.12 7.12
CA VAL A 202 28.21 1.67 6.59
C VAL A 202 28.51 2.98 5.84
N SER A 203 28.15 3.03 4.56
CA SER A 203 28.23 4.22 3.72
C SER A 203 26.82 4.68 3.33
N VAL A 204 26.59 5.98 3.19
CA VAL A 204 25.32 6.55 2.71
C VAL A 204 25.61 7.36 1.45
N VAL A 205 24.87 7.10 0.38
CA VAL A 205 24.93 7.89 -0.87
C VAL A 205 23.72 8.81 -0.90
N THR A 206 23.98 10.10 -1.07
CA THR A 206 22.96 11.16 -1.06
C THR A 206 23.17 12.12 -2.22
N ARG A 207 22.15 12.93 -2.55
CA ARG A 207 22.37 14.08 -3.43
C ARG A 207 23.11 15.18 -2.64
N PRO A 208 24.11 15.86 -3.24
CA PRO A 208 24.92 16.87 -2.54
C PRO A 208 24.13 18.15 -2.23
N GLU A 209 23.18 18.55 -3.08
CA GLU A 209 22.47 19.84 -2.98
C GLU A 209 20.99 19.76 -3.37
N THR A 210 20.18 20.65 -2.81
CA THR A 210 18.77 20.91 -3.18
C THR A 210 18.69 21.67 -4.51
N ALA A 211 17.90 21.16 -5.45
CA ALA A 211 17.54 21.89 -6.68
C ALA A 211 16.36 22.83 -6.42
#